data_AF-A0A161XED7-F1
#
_entry.id   AF-A0A161XED7-F1
#
_cell.length_a   1.000
_cell.length_b   1.000
_cell.length_c   1.000
_cell.angle_alpha   90.00
_cell.angle_beta   90.00
_cell.angle_gamma   90.00
#
_symmetry.space_group_name_H-M   'P 1'
#
loop_
_entity.id
_entity.type
_entity.pdbx_description
1 polymer ?
#
loop_
_entity_poly.entity_id
_entity_poly.type
_entity_poly.pdbx_seq_one_letter_code
_entity_poly.pdbx_strand_id
1 'polypeptide(L)' 'MAVALPPRQYRVVDWGSKLVGIVALAAGLEHLFGSLSIPVAILGFIIGIATVFIDVDGTDA' A
#
# COMPACT_ATOMS: atom_id res chain seq x y z
N MET A 1 1.08 18.10 -6.56
CA MET A 1 0.04 17.93 -7.59
C MET A 1 -0.92 16.86 -7.12
N ALA A 2 -2.17 17.21 -6.82
CA ALA A 2 -3.20 16.23 -6.55
C ALA A 2 -3.81 15.78 -7.89
N VAL A 3 -3.78 14.49 -8.17
CA VAL A 3 -4.43 13.89 -9.35
C VAL A 3 -5.74 13.27 -8.87
N ALA A 4 -6.87 13.83 -9.29
CA ALA A 4 -8.18 13.24 -9.02
C ALA A 4 -8.37 12.01 -9.91
N LEU A 5 -8.41 10.83 -9.29
CA LEU A 5 -8.68 9.57 -9.98
C LEU A 5 -10.18 9.25 -9.97
N PRO A 6 -10.75 8.71 -11.06
CA PRO A 6 -12.11 8.22 -11.05
C PRO A 6 -12.28 7.06 -10.05
N PRO A 7 -13.47 6.88 -9.43
CA PRO A 7 -13.67 5.99 -8.28
C PRO A 7 -13.23 4.53 -8.49
N ARG A 8 -13.35 4.03 -9.73
CA ARG A 8 -12.91 2.67 -10.07
C ARG A 8 -11.40 2.53 -10.11
N GLN A 9 -10.69 3.52 -10.65
CA GLN A 9 -9.22 3.50 -10.71
C GLN A 9 -8.64 3.67 -9.31
N TYR A 10 -9.24 4.52 -8.48
CA TYR A 10 -8.89 4.65 -7.07
C TYR A 10 -8.97 3.30 -6.34
N ARG A 11 -10.07 2.55 -6.47
CA ARG A 11 -10.21 1.23 -5.83
C ARG A 11 -9.16 0.22 -6.29
N VAL A 12 -8.81 0.24 -7.58
CA VAL A 12 -7.78 -0.66 -8.11
C VAL A 12 -6.40 -0.31 -7.54
N VAL A 13 -6.08 0.98 -7.42
CA VAL A 13 -4.82 1.43 -6.82
C VAL A 13 -4.77 1.13 -5.33
N ASP A 14 -5.88 1.29 -4.61
CA ASP A 14 -5.99 0.93 -3.19
C ASP A 14 -5.76 -0.58 -2.98
N TRP A 15 -6.47 -1.41 -3.72
CA TRP A 15 -6.32 -2.87 -3.66
C TRP A 15 -4.93 -3.33 -4.09
N GLY A 16 -4.40 -2.76 -5.17
CA GLY A 16 -3.06 -3.06 -5.67
C GLY A 16 -1.99 -2.76 -4.63
N SER A 17 -2.05 -1.58 -4.01
CA SER A 17 -1.09 -1.16 -2.98
C SER A 17 -1.18 -2.01 -1.72
N LYS A 18 -2.38 -2.42 -1.30
CA LYS A 18 -2.58 -3.34 -0.18
C LYS A 18 -1.99 -4.72 -0.46
N LEU A 19 -2.23 -5.28 -1.64
CA LEU A 19 -1.66 -6.56 -2.04
C LEU A 19 -0.14 -6.50 -2.07
N VAL A 20 0.43 -5.44 -2.66
CA VAL A 20 1.88 -5.22 -2.65
C VAL A 20 2.43 -5.11 -1.23
N GLY A 21 1.75 -4.36 -0.35
CA GLY A 21 2.13 -4.23 1.06
C GLY A 21 2.12 -5.56 1.80
N ILE A 22 1.07 -6.38 1.62
CA ILE A 22 0.94 -7.72 2.21
C ILE A 22 2.01 -8.66 1.68
N VAL A 23 2.26 -8.68 0.37
CA VAL A 23 3.29 -9.54 -0.24
C VAL A 23 4.68 -9.16 0.25
N ALA A 24 4.99 -7.86 0.33
CA ALA A 24 6.27 -7.38 0.86
C ALA A 24 6.43 -7.73 2.35
N LEU A 25 5.36 -7.60 3.15
CA LEU A 25 5.33 -8.04 4.54
C LEU A 25 5.59 -9.54 4.67
N ALA A 26 4.86 -10.36 3.92
CA ALA A 26 4.99 -11.81 3.95
C ALA A 26 6.40 -12.25 3.53
N ALA A 27 6.92 -11.71 2.44
CA ALA A 27 8.26 -12.02 1.95
C ALA A 27 9.38 -11.57 2.92
N GLY A 28 9.18 -10.44 3.62
CA GLY A 28 10.09 -9.99 4.66
C GLY A 28 10.00 -10.82 5.96
N LEU A 29 8.83 -11.30 6.34
CA LEU A 29 8.67 -12.18 7.50
C LEU A 29 9.24 -13.57 7.25
N GLU A 30 9.08 -14.09 6.03
CA GLU A 30 9.67 -15.37 5.58
C GLU A 30 11.21 -15.30 5.39
N HIS A 31 11.84 -14.17 5.73
CA HIS A 31 13.29 -13.98 5.59
C HIS A 31 13.84 -14.18 4.17
N LEU A 32 13.00 -14.01 3.15
CA LEU A 32 13.32 -14.33 1.76
C LEU A 32 14.43 -13.43 1.18
N PHE A 33 14.73 -12.31 1.84
CA PHE A 33 15.74 -11.33 1.42
C PHE A 33 16.97 -11.28 2.35
N GLY A 34 17.18 -12.29 3.21
CA GLY A 34 18.29 -12.31 4.16
C GLY A 34 18.30 -11.09 5.08
N SER A 35 19.41 -10.35 5.15
CA SER A 35 19.56 -9.15 5.99
C SER A 35 18.60 -8.00 5.61
N LEU A 36 18.03 -8.00 4.40
CA LEU A 36 17.08 -6.98 3.96
C LEU A 36 15.62 -7.32 4.31
N SER A 37 15.35 -8.48 4.90
CA SER A 37 13.98 -8.95 5.13
C SER A 37 13.20 -8.06 6.11
N ILE A 38 13.85 -7.56 7.15
CA ILE A 38 13.26 -6.63 8.13
C ILE A 38 12.89 -5.28 7.47
N PRO A 39 13.79 -4.57 6.76
CA PRO A 39 13.42 -3.33 6.09
C PRO A 39 12.37 -3.51 5.00
N VAL A 40 12.35 -4.65 4.29
CA VAL A 40 11.30 -4.98 3.31
C VAL A 40 9.94 -5.19 3.99
N ALA A 41 9.90 -5.89 5.13
CA ALA A 41 8.67 -6.07 5.90
C ALA A 41 8.12 -4.72 6.41
N ILE A 42 8.99 -3.85 6.93
CA ILE A 42 8.63 -2.51 7.41
C ILE A 42 8.09 -1.65 6.26
N LEU A 43 8.75 -1.69 5.09
CA LEU A 43 8.30 -0.96 3.91
C LEU A 43 6.92 -1.46 3.44
N GLY A 44 6.72 -2.78 3.40
CA GLY A 44 5.41 -3.39 3.07
C GLY A 44 4.31 -2.94 4.03
N PHE A 45 4.61 -2.87 5.33
CA PHE A 45 3.69 -2.38 6.35
C PHE A 45 3.34 -0.90 6.15
N ILE A 46 4.34 -0.05 5.91
CA ILE A 46 4.14 1.39 5.66
C ILE A 46 3.28 1.61 4.41
N ILE A 47 3.58 0.90 3.32
CA ILE A 47 2.78 0.98 2.08
C ILE A 47 1.34 0.53 2.33
N GLY A 48 1.15 -0.58 3.04
CA GLY A 48 -0.17 -1.10 3.38
C GLY A 48 -1.02 -0.12 4.19
N ILE A 49 -0.42 0.56 5.18
CA ILE A 49 -1.11 1.51 6.07
C ILE A 49 -1.29 2.89 5.43
N ALA A 50 -0.28 3.41 4.73
CA ALA A 50 -0.36 4.73 4.10
C ALA A 50 -1.49 4.81 3.06
N THR A 51 -1.86 3.67 2.47
CA THR A 51 -2.95 3.59 1.50
C THR A 51 -4.34 3.68 2.16
N VAL A 52 -4.47 3.38 3.46
CA VAL A 52 -5.77 3.42 4.19
C VAL A 52 -6.35 4.83 4.31
N PHE A 53 -5.53 5.88 4.14
CA PHE A 53 -5.91 7.28 4.41
C PHE A 53 -5.87 8.21 3.19
N ILE A 54 -5.73 7.69 1.97
CA ILE A 54 -5.95 8.55 0.79
C ILE A 54 -7.45 8.72 0.66
N ASP A 55 -8.05 9.59 1.46
CA ASP A 55 -9.47 9.90 1.39
C ASP A 55 -9.81 10.35 -0.03
N VAL A 56 -10.99 9.96 -0.51
CA VAL A 56 -11.48 10.45 -1.78
C VAL A 56 -11.93 11.88 -1.50
N ASP A 57 -11.03 12.85 -1.69
CA ASP A 57 -11.40 14.27 -1.77
C ASP A 57 -12.41 14.43 -2.91
N GLY A 58 -13.69 14.28 -2.58
CA GLY A 58 -14.75 14.16 -3.59
C GLY A 58 -16.14 13.91 -3.04
N THR A 59 -16.46 14.35 -1.83
CA THR A 59 -17.85 14.60 -1.46
C THR A 59 -17.91 15.85 -0.59
N ASP A 60 -18.21 16.96 -1.25
CA ASP A 60 -18.99 18.03 -0.64
C ASP A 60 -20.20 17.40 0.04
N ALA A 61 -20.23 17.43 1.38
CA ALA A 61 -21.40 17.16 2.20
C ALA A 61 -21.54 18.29 3.23
#